data_AF-A0A7S3HMQ8-F1
#
_entry.id   AF-A0A7S3HMQ8-F1
#
_cell.length_a   1.000
_cell.length_b   1.000
_cell.length_c   1.000
_cell.angle_alpha   90.00
_cell.angle_beta   90.00
_cell.angle_gamma   90.00
#
_symmetry.space_group_name_H-M   'P 1'
#
loop_
_entity.id
_entity.type
_entity.pdbx_description
1 polymer ?
#
loop_
_entity_poly.entity_id
_entity_poly.type
_entity_poly.pdbx_seq_one_letter_code
_entity_poly.pdbx_strand_id
1 'polypeptide(L)'
;MDLADLAELFNDDEYPTVHETHAIEATSELFSNIQPSEQLQIMFKQTATSRRNKKSVSLKPRFRKGMSVKQALLAYDQRPNMSRRPPTNVLVAFPTFDKCDSLVYFPTTFVRYLNSADIDAATKLLAKYLDKDCIIKLHGKNISEVSFQNYKQMMTVSNDLEPDRMMCVHSTKVVENKIMSTIYLKVTDVQSLYMNLSRTSKEFNDEEKLKMGLYPDRVKRFHFYVEETPVNDQVAQDLIAYSQREEDVVMYMKIEFTLTVDDTTR
;
A
#
# COMPACT_ATOMS: atom_id res chain seq x y z
N MET A 1 60.54 7.85 11.72
CA MET A 1 59.38 7.19 11.09
C MET A 1 58.39 6.89 12.19
N ASP A 2 57.58 7.81 12.68
CA ASP A 2 56.97 9.04 12.14
C ASP A 2 55.64 8.83 11.40
N LEU A 3 54.69 9.70 11.71
CA LEU A 3 53.27 9.75 11.33
C LEU A 3 53.05 10.12 9.85
N ALA A 4 53.94 9.63 8.97
CA ALA A 4 54.00 10.00 7.55
C ALA A 4 53.66 8.86 6.56
N ASP A 5 53.47 7.62 7.03
CA ASP A 5 53.28 6.45 6.13
C ASP A 5 51.82 5.96 6.01
N LEU A 6 50.83 6.81 6.30
CA LEU A 6 49.40 6.50 6.18
C LEU A 6 48.63 7.41 5.19
N ALA A 7 49.35 8.21 4.40
CA ALA A 7 48.77 9.24 3.53
C ALA A 7 48.79 8.92 2.01
N GLU A 8 49.17 7.71 1.57
CA GLU A 8 49.39 7.42 0.13
C GLU A 8 48.64 6.20 -0.43
N LEU A 9 47.46 5.86 0.10
CA LEU A 9 46.69 4.73 -0.46
C LEU A 9 45.32 5.06 -1.05
N PHE A 10 44.86 6.31 -1.00
CA PHE A 10 43.61 6.71 -1.66
C PHE A 10 43.65 8.16 -2.12
N ASN A 11 44.36 8.41 -3.22
CA ASN A 11 44.05 9.50 -4.15
C ASN A 11 44.54 9.06 -5.53
N ASP A 12 43.60 8.66 -6.39
CA ASP A 12 43.70 8.86 -7.83
C ASP A 12 42.33 9.37 -8.31
N ASP A 13 42.41 10.41 -9.11
CA ASP A 13 41.39 11.36 -9.53
C ASP A 13 40.39 10.85 -10.59
N GLU A 14 39.34 11.67 -10.75
CA GLU A 14 38.48 11.87 -11.95
C GLU A 14 37.39 10.84 -12.28
N TYR A 15 36.12 11.19 -11.96
CA TYR A 15 35.07 11.59 -12.92
C TYR A 15 33.88 12.20 -12.16
N PRO A 16 33.16 13.20 -12.70
CA PRO A 16 31.97 13.74 -12.09
C PRO A 16 30.80 12.81 -12.43
N THR A 17 30.21 12.16 -11.43
CA THR A 17 28.93 11.49 -11.60
C THR A 17 27.92 12.15 -10.67
N VAL A 18 27.17 13.08 -11.25
CA VAL A 18 25.83 13.40 -10.75
C VAL A 18 25.02 12.12 -10.98
N HIS A 19 24.95 11.27 -9.97
CA HIS A 19 24.01 10.15 -9.97
C HIS A 19 22.64 10.70 -9.62
N GLU A 20 21.80 10.82 -10.64
CA GLU A 20 20.38 11.09 -10.45
C GLU A 20 19.77 9.89 -9.73
N THR A 21 19.21 10.15 -8.55
CA THR A 21 18.73 9.12 -7.63
C THR A 21 17.28 8.75 -7.98
N HIS A 22 17.07 7.50 -8.40
CA HIS A 22 15.75 6.98 -8.75
C HIS A 22 14.93 6.72 -7.49
N ALA A 23 13.76 7.36 -7.35
CA ALA A 23 12.91 7.21 -6.17
C ALA A 23 11.54 6.61 -6.52
N ILE A 24 11.17 5.53 -5.82
CA ILE A 24 9.77 5.21 -5.57
C ILE A 24 9.36 5.96 -4.33
N GLU A 25 8.36 6.81 -4.44
CA GLU A 25 7.84 7.59 -3.32
C GLU A 25 6.53 6.96 -2.87
N ALA A 26 6.54 6.28 -1.73
CA ALA A 26 5.32 5.78 -1.08
C ALA A 26 5.03 6.66 0.14
N THR A 27 4.11 7.61 0.00
CA THR A 27 3.60 8.37 1.15
C THR A 27 2.46 7.57 1.77
N SER A 28 2.49 7.32 3.08
CA SER A 28 1.31 6.85 3.80
C SER A 28 0.77 8.02 4.62
N GLU A 29 -0.34 8.61 4.18
CA GLU A 29 -1.08 9.57 4.98
C GLU A 29 -2.21 8.82 5.71
N LEU A 30 -2.13 8.73 7.04
CA LEU A 30 -3.34 8.43 7.83
C LEU A 30 -4.22 9.67 7.79
N PHE A 31 -5.39 9.52 7.15
CA PHE A 31 -6.33 10.61 7.03
C PHE A 31 -6.84 11.04 8.40
N SER A 32 -6.68 12.32 8.70
CA SER A 32 -7.59 13.08 9.55
C SER A 32 -8.12 14.37 8.91
N ASN A 33 -7.77 14.66 7.65
CA ASN A 33 -8.20 15.87 6.96
C ASN A 33 -8.88 15.55 5.63
N ILE A 34 -10.15 15.16 5.73
CA ILE A 34 -11.10 15.23 4.62
C ILE A 34 -12.05 16.39 4.95
N GLN A 35 -12.15 17.35 4.03
CA GLN A 35 -13.12 18.45 4.11
C GLN A 35 -14.56 17.91 4.28
N PRO A 36 -15.46 18.59 5.01
CA PRO A 36 -16.71 18.00 5.53
C PRO A 36 -17.78 17.62 4.49
N SER A 37 -17.55 17.78 3.19
CA SER A 37 -18.57 17.62 2.15
C SER A 37 -18.60 16.25 1.46
N GLU A 38 -17.54 15.43 1.57
CA GLU A 38 -17.55 14.05 1.07
C GLU A 38 -17.00 13.11 2.15
N GLN A 39 -17.91 12.66 3.02
CA GLN A 39 -17.64 11.82 4.17
C GLN A 39 -16.98 10.49 3.79
N LEU A 40 -15.66 10.42 3.94
CA LEU A 40 -14.96 9.19 4.29
C LEU A 40 -14.73 9.27 5.81
N GLN A 41 -15.73 8.78 6.55
CA GLN A 41 -15.63 8.59 7.99
C GLN A 41 -14.41 7.72 8.29
N ILE A 42 -13.57 8.11 9.27
CA ILE A 42 -12.86 7.11 10.07
C ILE A 42 -13.97 6.32 10.77
N MET A 43 -14.43 5.28 10.08
CA MET A 43 -15.67 4.61 10.43
C MET A 43 -15.34 3.51 11.42
N PHE A 44 -15.23 3.88 12.69
CA PHE A 44 -15.17 2.95 13.81
C PHE A 44 -16.54 2.28 13.97
N LYS A 45 -16.84 1.31 13.10
CA LYS A 45 -18.07 0.51 13.21
C LYS A 45 -17.91 -0.51 14.32
N GLN A 46 -18.53 -0.24 15.47
CA GLN A 46 -19.02 -1.31 16.33
C GLN A 46 -20.00 -2.16 15.51
N THR A 47 -19.71 -3.44 15.36
CA THR A 47 -20.54 -4.40 14.61
C THR A 47 -21.82 -4.73 15.36
N ALA A 48 -22.78 -3.80 15.36
CA ALA A 48 -24.16 -4.08 15.75
C ALA A 48 -24.95 -4.65 14.55
N THR A 49 -25.45 -5.87 14.70
CA THR A 49 -26.25 -6.61 13.70
C THR A 49 -27.66 -6.01 13.57
N SER A 50 -27.82 -5.01 12.69
CA SER A 50 -29.14 -4.40 12.40
C SER A 50 -29.92 -5.16 11.32
N ARG A 51 -31.15 -5.57 11.67
CA ARG A 51 -32.13 -6.26 10.81
C ARG A 51 -32.68 -5.32 9.73
N ARG A 52 -32.55 -5.72 8.47
CA ARG A 52 -33.05 -5.01 7.26
C ARG A 52 -34.58 -4.97 7.17
N ASN A 53 -35.13 -3.78 6.92
CA ASN A 53 -36.47 -3.58 6.36
C ASN A 53 -36.46 -3.68 4.83
N LYS A 54 -37.39 -4.48 4.28
CA LYS A 54 -37.61 -4.70 2.84
C LYS A 54 -38.31 -3.49 2.21
N LYS A 55 -37.73 -2.93 1.13
CA LYS A 55 -38.45 -2.06 0.18
C LYS A 55 -38.57 -2.74 -1.19
N SER A 56 -39.72 -2.49 -1.82
CA SER A 56 -40.26 -3.09 -3.03
C SER A 56 -39.42 -2.82 -4.28
N VAL A 57 -39.15 -3.89 -5.04
CA VAL A 57 -38.37 -3.90 -6.28
C VAL A 57 -39.28 -3.61 -7.47
N SER A 58 -38.95 -2.58 -8.25
CA SER A 58 -39.51 -2.38 -9.59
C SER A 58 -38.92 -3.41 -10.57
N LEU A 59 -39.80 -4.10 -11.29
CA LEU A 59 -39.46 -5.22 -12.15
C LEU A 59 -38.69 -4.74 -13.39
N LYS A 60 -37.38 -5.00 -13.42
CA LYS A 60 -36.60 -4.97 -14.67
C LYS A 60 -36.96 -6.18 -15.54
N PRO A 61 -36.93 -6.03 -16.88
CA PRO A 61 -37.28 -7.11 -17.80
C PRO A 61 -36.35 -8.32 -17.59
N ARG A 62 -36.96 -9.46 -17.23
CA ARG A 62 -36.25 -10.73 -17.05
C ARG A 62 -35.76 -11.24 -18.41
N PHE A 63 -34.51 -11.69 -18.45
CA PHE A 63 -33.97 -12.46 -19.57
C PHE A 63 -34.88 -13.65 -19.85
N ARG A 64 -35.32 -13.78 -21.11
CA ARG A 64 -36.09 -14.95 -21.55
C ARG A 64 -35.16 -16.16 -21.61
N LYS A 65 -35.56 -17.24 -20.95
CA LYS A 65 -34.86 -18.53 -21.00
C LYS A 65 -34.86 -19.01 -22.47
N GLY A 66 -33.68 -19.28 -23.04
CA GLY A 66 -33.53 -19.70 -24.45
C GLY A 66 -32.84 -18.71 -25.39
N MET A 67 -32.28 -17.60 -24.87
CA MET A 67 -31.46 -16.71 -25.67
C MET A 67 -30.16 -17.40 -26.10
N SER A 68 -29.81 -17.35 -27.39
CA SER A 68 -28.58 -17.98 -27.86
C SER A 68 -27.36 -17.20 -27.36
N VAL A 69 -26.23 -17.89 -27.15
CA VAL A 69 -24.97 -17.27 -26.71
C VAL A 69 -24.56 -16.10 -27.62
N LYS A 70 -24.84 -16.21 -28.92
CA LYS A 70 -24.58 -15.15 -29.92
C LYS A 70 -25.47 -13.92 -29.72
N GLN A 71 -26.73 -14.11 -29.35
CA GLN A 71 -27.65 -13.00 -29.03
C GLN A 71 -27.30 -12.32 -27.70
N ALA A 72 -26.86 -13.09 -26.71
CA ALA A 72 -26.38 -12.54 -25.45
C ALA A 72 -25.13 -11.68 -25.68
N LEU A 73 -24.15 -12.18 -26.45
CA LEU A 73 -22.93 -11.42 -26.76
C LEU A 73 -23.20 -10.16 -27.58
N LEU A 74 -24.10 -10.21 -28.57
CA LEU A 74 -24.51 -9.01 -29.34
C LEU A 74 -25.23 -7.96 -28.49
N ALA A 75 -25.99 -8.37 -27.47
CA ALA A 75 -26.59 -7.44 -26.51
C ALA A 75 -25.55 -6.77 -25.59
N TYR A 76 -24.38 -7.39 -25.43
CA TYR A 76 -23.27 -6.89 -24.62
C TYR A 76 -22.18 -6.16 -25.43
N ASP A 77 -22.18 -6.26 -26.76
CA ASP A 77 -21.17 -5.66 -27.65
C ASP A 77 -21.34 -4.14 -27.85
N GLN A 78 -22.40 -3.56 -27.26
CA GLN A 78 -22.43 -2.11 -27.03
C GLN A 78 -21.46 -1.79 -25.90
N ARG A 79 -20.21 -1.42 -26.28
CA ARG A 79 -19.16 -0.91 -25.38
C ARG A 79 -19.78 -0.09 -24.25
N PRO A 80 -19.93 -0.65 -23.04
CA PRO A 80 -20.73 0.00 -22.02
C PRO A 80 -19.97 1.24 -21.55
N ASN A 81 -20.60 2.41 -21.69
CA ASN A 81 -20.11 3.63 -21.06
C ASN A 81 -20.28 3.49 -19.54
N MET A 82 -19.24 2.96 -18.88
CA MET A 82 -19.25 2.54 -17.47
C MET A 82 -19.40 3.73 -16.50
N SER A 83 -19.24 4.97 -16.96
CA SER A 83 -19.43 6.18 -16.15
C SER A 83 -20.88 6.39 -15.68
N ARG A 84 -21.87 5.74 -16.31
CA ARG A 84 -23.31 6.02 -16.07
C ARG A 84 -24.09 4.89 -15.43
N ARG A 85 -23.43 3.83 -14.91
CA ARG A 85 -24.18 2.75 -14.24
C ARG A 85 -24.56 3.16 -12.81
N PRO A 86 -25.85 3.06 -12.43
CA PRO A 86 -26.25 3.21 -11.04
C PRO A 86 -25.59 2.11 -10.19
N PRO A 87 -25.15 2.40 -8.95
CA PRO A 87 -24.39 1.48 -8.13
C PRO A 87 -25.21 0.21 -7.88
N THR A 88 -24.77 -0.92 -8.47
CA THR A 88 -25.32 -2.23 -8.17
C THR A 88 -24.42 -2.91 -7.15
N ASN A 89 -24.99 -3.50 -6.09
CA ASN A 89 -24.29 -4.31 -5.07
C ASN A 89 -23.66 -5.62 -5.60
N VAL A 90 -23.42 -5.70 -6.91
CA VAL A 90 -22.77 -6.83 -7.56
C VAL A 90 -21.32 -6.40 -7.76
N LEU A 91 -20.40 -7.07 -7.06
CA LEU A 91 -18.98 -7.02 -7.36
C LEU A 91 -18.79 -7.53 -8.78
N VAL A 92 -18.67 -6.62 -9.73
CA VAL A 92 -18.26 -6.94 -11.09
C VAL A 92 -16.75 -7.13 -11.04
N ALA A 93 -16.31 -8.37 -10.89
CA ALA A 93 -14.92 -8.71 -11.22
C ALA A 93 -14.76 -8.44 -12.71
N PHE A 94 -13.96 -7.43 -13.06
CA PHE A 94 -13.75 -7.05 -14.45
C PHE A 94 -13.19 -8.25 -15.22
N PRO A 95 -13.72 -8.52 -16.43
CA PRO A 95 -13.12 -9.51 -17.32
C PRO A 95 -11.65 -9.15 -17.51
N THR A 96 -10.81 -10.16 -17.57
CA THR A 96 -9.38 -10.10 -17.90
C THR A 96 -9.16 -9.15 -19.07
N PHE A 97 -8.93 -7.87 -18.79
CA PHE A 97 -8.31 -6.98 -19.75
C PHE A 97 -6.97 -7.64 -20.08
N ASP A 98 -6.63 -7.74 -21.36
CA ASP A 98 -5.30 -8.11 -21.86
C ASP A 98 -4.28 -7.04 -21.41
N LYS A 99 -3.99 -7.04 -20.10
CA LYS A 99 -3.19 -6.10 -19.30
C LYS A 99 -1.70 -6.40 -19.38
N CYS A 100 -1.22 -7.03 -20.44
CA CYS A 100 -0.01 -7.84 -20.30
C CYS A 100 1.30 -7.04 -20.17
N ASP A 101 1.38 -5.76 -20.58
CA ASP A 101 2.63 -5.00 -20.40
C ASP A 101 2.49 -3.49 -20.19
N SER A 102 1.29 -2.93 -20.02
CA SER A 102 1.21 -1.49 -19.70
C SER A 102 1.62 -1.26 -18.25
N LEU A 103 2.72 -0.54 -18.06
CA LEU A 103 3.26 -0.14 -16.76
C LEU A 103 2.23 0.59 -15.88
N VAL A 104 1.19 1.17 -16.49
CA VAL A 104 0.04 1.77 -15.80
C VAL A 104 -0.67 0.78 -14.86
N TYR A 105 -0.63 -0.53 -15.14
CA TYR A 105 -1.22 -1.56 -14.28
C TYR A 105 -0.26 -2.07 -13.20
N PHE A 106 0.96 -1.53 -13.11
CA PHE A 106 1.94 -1.91 -12.10
C PHE A 106 1.35 -1.82 -10.68
N PRO A 107 0.75 -0.70 -10.24
CA PRO A 107 0.25 -0.57 -8.86
C PRO A 107 -0.85 -1.58 -8.55
N THR A 108 -1.74 -1.85 -9.52
CA THR A 108 -2.83 -2.83 -9.36
C THR A 108 -2.28 -4.26 -9.24
N THR A 109 -1.31 -4.61 -10.08
CA THR A 109 -0.70 -5.94 -10.07
C THR A 109 0.11 -6.15 -8.80
N PHE A 110 0.83 -5.11 -8.36
CA PHE A 110 1.61 -5.10 -7.14
C PHE A 110 0.70 -5.33 -5.92
N VAL A 111 -0.34 -4.50 -5.76
CA VAL A 111 -1.35 -4.65 -4.69
C VAL A 111 -2.00 -6.04 -4.69
N ARG A 112 -2.28 -6.61 -5.86
CA ARG A 112 -2.84 -7.97 -5.96
C ARG A 112 -1.90 -9.03 -5.35
N TYR A 113 -0.60 -8.94 -5.60
CA TYR A 113 0.36 -9.87 -4.99
C TYR A 113 0.47 -9.66 -3.48
N LEU A 114 0.46 -8.40 -3.02
CA LEU A 114 0.50 -8.09 -1.58
C LEU A 114 -0.73 -8.59 -0.82
N ASN A 115 -1.92 -8.49 -1.42
CA ASN A 115 -3.15 -9.04 -0.85
C ASN A 115 -3.17 -10.58 -0.83
N SER A 116 -2.39 -11.22 -1.70
CA SER A 116 -2.31 -12.68 -1.78
C SER A 116 -1.13 -13.24 -0.96
N ALA A 117 -0.41 -12.38 -0.24
CA ALA A 117 0.84 -12.70 0.44
C ALA A 117 1.91 -13.34 -0.48
N ASP A 118 1.81 -13.16 -1.81
CA ASP A 118 2.73 -13.74 -2.80
C ASP A 118 3.94 -12.82 -3.00
N ILE A 119 4.81 -12.79 -1.99
CA ILE A 119 5.99 -11.91 -1.96
C ILE A 119 6.98 -12.25 -3.07
N ASP A 120 7.08 -13.51 -3.47
CA ASP A 120 7.96 -13.92 -4.57
C ASP A 120 7.47 -13.37 -5.91
N ALA A 121 6.17 -13.41 -6.20
CA ALA A 121 5.62 -12.78 -7.40
C ALA A 121 5.73 -11.25 -7.34
N ALA A 122 5.52 -10.64 -6.17
CA ALA A 122 5.75 -9.20 -5.98
C ALA A 122 7.22 -8.82 -6.24
N THR A 123 8.16 -9.60 -5.72
CA THR A 123 9.61 -9.41 -5.90
C THR A 123 9.99 -9.54 -7.38
N LYS A 124 9.45 -10.54 -8.08
CA LYS A 124 9.66 -10.71 -9.53
C LYS A 124 9.08 -9.54 -10.33
N LEU A 125 7.92 -9.03 -9.92
CA LEU A 125 7.32 -7.84 -10.54
C LEU A 125 8.23 -6.62 -10.37
N LEU A 126 8.71 -6.38 -9.16
CA LEU A 126 9.64 -5.29 -8.88
C LEU A 126 10.92 -5.44 -9.70
N ALA A 127 11.56 -6.61 -9.69
CA ALA A 127 12.78 -6.87 -10.46
C ALA A 127 12.57 -6.79 -11.99
N LYS A 128 11.34 -6.96 -12.49
CA LYS A 128 11.02 -6.81 -13.92
C LYS A 128 10.96 -5.34 -14.33
N TYR A 129 10.50 -4.45 -13.45
CA TYR A 129 10.16 -3.07 -13.80
C TYR A 129 11.01 -2.01 -13.10
N LEU A 130 11.81 -2.38 -12.10
CA LEU A 130 12.68 -1.49 -11.34
C LEU A 130 14.14 -1.86 -11.56
N ASP A 131 14.98 -0.83 -11.58
CA ASP A 131 16.43 -1.01 -11.52
C ASP A 131 16.85 -1.64 -10.18
N LYS A 132 17.97 -2.35 -10.17
CA LYS A 132 18.62 -2.88 -8.96
C LYS A 132 19.04 -1.74 -8.02
N ASP A 133 19.38 -0.59 -8.59
CA ASP A 133 19.79 0.62 -7.85
C ASP A 133 18.59 1.55 -7.54
N CYS A 134 17.36 1.06 -7.72
CA CYS A 134 16.15 1.79 -7.37
C CYS A 134 16.08 2.06 -5.85
N ILE A 135 15.91 3.33 -5.48
CA ILE A 135 15.71 3.73 -4.09
C ILE A 135 14.22 3.71 -3.77
N ILE A 136 13.85 2.92 -2.78
CA ILE A 136 12.48 2.90 -2.24
C ILE A 136 12.43 3.91 -1.10
N LYS A 137 11.74 5.02 -1.31
CA LYS A 137 11.47 6.05 -0.30
C LYS A 137 10.12 5.80 0.34
N LEU A 138 10.14 5.60 1.65
CA LEU A 138 8.96 5.51 2.48
C LEU A 138 8.84 6.84 3.22
N HIS A 139 7.69 7.49 3.22
CA HIS A 139 7.54 8.71 4.00
C HIS A 139 7.38 8.36 5.48
N GLY A 140 8.48 8.50 6.21
CA GLY A 140 8.61 8.51 7.66
C GLY A 140 9.98 9.10 8.02
N LYS A 141 10.18 9.73 9.19
CA LYS A 141 11.46 10.41 9.46
C LYS A 141 12.60 9.42 9.65
N ASN A 142 12.31 8.19 10.08
CA ASN A 142 13.33 7.19 10.43
C ASN A 142 13.76 6.23 9.30
N ILE A 143 13.00 6.15 8.21
CA ILE A 143 13.35 5.30 7.05
C ILE A 143 13.16 6.12 5.77
N SER A 144 14.17 6.92 5.43
CA SER A 144 14.13 7.69 4.19
C SER A 144 14.34 6.82 2.95
N GLU A 145 15.15 5.76 3.06
CA GLU A 145 15.58 4.92 1.95
C GLU A 145 15.72 3.46 2.39
N VAL A 146 15.13 2.55 1.61
CA VAL A 146 15.17 1.11 1.88
C VAL A 146 15.79 0.39 0.70
N SER A 147 16.77 -0.47 0.98
CA SER A 147 17.32 -1.38 -0.03
C SER A 147 16.25 -2.39 -0.47
N PHE A 148 16.36 -2.90 -1.69
CA PHE A 148 15.42 -3.90 -2.20
C PHE A 148 15.28 -5.13 -1.29
N GLN A 149 16.37 -5.61 -0.70
CA GLN A 149 16.36 -6.75 0.22
C GLN A 149 15.63 -6.44 1.52
N ASN A 150 15.89 -5.28 2.11
CA ASN A 150 15.19 -4.85 3.34
C ASN A 150 13.70 -4.65 3.07
N TYR A 151 13.34 -4.14 1.89
CA TYR A 151 11.94 -4.01 1.49
C TYR A 151 11.26 -5.37 1.37
N LYS A 152 11.91 -6.34 0.72
CA LYS A 152 11.40 -7.72 0.62
C LYS A 152 11.16 -8.32 2.01
N GLN A 153 12.12 -8.19 2.91
CA GLN A 153 12.00 -8.68 4.30
C GLN A 153 10.84 -8.00 5.03
N MET A 154 10.72 -6.68 4.92
CA MET A 154 9.63 -5.92 5.51
C MET A 154 8.27 -6.44 5.01
N MET A 155 8.13 -6.70 3.71
CA MET A 155 6.88 -7.24 3.15
C MET A 155 6.55 -8.65 3.64
N THR A 156 7.56 -9.50 3.87
CA THR A 156 7.37 -10.82 4.48
C THR A 156 6.86 -10.68 5.91
N VAL A 157 7.49 -9.85 6.73
CA VAL A 157 7.07 -9.60 8.12
C VAL A 157 5.65 -9.04 8.19
N SER A 158 5.32 -8.10 7.31
CA SER A 158 3.97 -7.54 7.26
C SER A 158 2.90 -8.60 6.98
N ASN A 159 3.20 -9.68 6.24
CA ASN A 159 2.22 -10.75 6.05
C ASN A 159 1.91 -11.51 7.35
N ASP A 160 2.90 -11.67 8.23
CA ASP A 160 2.72 -12.33 9.52
C ASP A 160 1.99 -11.43 10.53
N LEU A 161 2.25 -10.12 10.48
CA LEU A 161 1.62 -9.14 11.36
C LEU A 161 0.21 -8.75 10.93
N GLU A 162 -0.06 -8.76 9.63
CA GLU A 162 -1.26 -8.18 9.02
C GLU A 162 -1.97 -9.22 8.13
N PRO A 163 -2.40 -10.38 8.68
CA PRO A 163 -2.99 -11.46 7.89
C PRO A 163 -4.33 -11.07 7.26
N ASP A 164 -5.00 -10.03 7.77
CA ASP A 164 -6.26 -9.50 7.26
C ASP A 164 -6.08 -8.26 6.36
N ARG A 165 -4.83 -7.94 5.99
CA ARG A 165 -4.49 -6.80 5.16
C ARG A 165 -5.24 -6.85 3.82
N MET A 166 -5.89 -5.74 3.49
CA MET A 166 -6.59 -5.57 2.21
C MET A 166 -6.30 -4.21 1.61
N MET A 167 -5.64 -4.22 0.45
CA MET A 167 -5.29 -3.03 -0.32
C MET A 167 -6.15 -2.91 -1.58
N CYS A 168 -6.50 -1.69 -1.98
CA CYS A 168 -7.26 -1.40 -3.18
C CYS A 168 -6.72 -0.15 -3.87
N VAL A 169 -6.32 -0.28 -5.14
CA VAL A 169 -5.94 0.86 -5.97
C VAL A 169 -7.21 1.61 -6.37
N HIS A 170 -7.32 2.87 -5.94
CA HIS A 170 -8.48 3.70 -6.23
C HIS A 170 -8.33 4.47 -7.54
N SER A 171 -7.17 5.10 -7.72
CA SER A 171 -6.86 5.91 -8.89
C SER A 171 -5.43 5.64 -9.32
N THR A 172 -5.19 5.70 -10.63
CA THR A 172 -3.85 5.71 -11.22
C THR A 172 -3.85 6.78 -12.29
N LYS A 173 -2.86 7.67 -12.23
CA LYS A 173 -2.61 8.72 -13.23
C LYS A 173 -1.16 8.67 -13.67
N VAL A 174 -0.93 8.95 -14.93
CA VAL A 174 0.42 9.12 -15.49
C VAL A 174 0.62 10.60 -15.72
N VAL A 175 1.69 11.15 -15.15
CA VAL A 175 2.09 12.55 -15.32
C VAL A 175 3.55 12.53 -15.71
N GLU A 176 3.84 12.90 -16.96
CA GLU A 176 5.20 12.85 -17.52
C GLU A 176 5.80 11.44 -17.39
N ASN A 177 6.91 11.31 -16.67
CA ASN A 177 7.62 10.06 -16.42
C ASN A 177 7.23 9.41 -15.09
N LYS A 178 6.13 9.85 -14.46
CA LYS A 178 5.67 9.34 -13.16
C LYS A 178 4.32 8.64 -13.26
N ILE A 179 4.23 7.47 -12.65
CA ILE A 179 2.99 6.74 -12.42
C ILE A 179 2.60 6.97 -10.96
N MET A 180 1.57 7.79 -10.75
CA MET A 180 1.06 8.12 -9.44
C MET A 180 -0.24 7.35 -9.19
N SER A 181 -0.40 6.76 -8.01
CA SER A 181 -1.59 6.01 -7.64
C SER A 181 -1.98 6.24 -6.19
N THR A 182 -3.28 6.38 -5.95
CA THR A 182 -3.82 6.38 -4.60
C THR A 182 -4.29 4.98 -4.25
N ILE A 183 -3.76 4.41 -3.18
CA ILE A 183 -4.07 3.07 -2.69
C ILE A 183 -4.71 3.20 -1.31
N TYR A 184 -5.86 2.58 -1.11
CA TYR A 184 -6.45 2.44 0.22
C TYR A 184 -6.06 1.10 0.82
N LEU A 185 -5.68 1.11 2.09
CA LEU A 185 -5.31 -0.07 2.85
C LEU A 185 -6.20 -0.16 4.08
N LYS A 186 -6.72 -1.36 4.34
CA LYS A 186 -7.38 -1.74 5.59
C LYS A 186 -6.59 -2.85 6.25
N VAL A 187 -6.35 -2.74 7.56
CA VAL A 187 -5.65 -3.74 8.37
C VAL A 187 -6.17 -3.70 9.80
N THR A 188 -6.00 -4.79 10.54
CA THR A 188 -6.26 -4.83 11.99
C THR A 188 -4.95 -4.96 12.78
N ASP A 189 -4.66 -4.00 13.66
CA ASP A 189 -3.56 -4.11 14.63
C ASP A 189 -3.98 -5.07 15.75
N VAL A 190 -3.35 -6.24 15.75
CA VAL A 190 -3.57 -7.31 16.74
C VAL A 190 -2.32 -7.43 17.62
N GLN A 191 -2.43 -7.00 18.87
CA GLN A 191 -1.29 -6.92 19.78
C GLN A 191 -0.58 -8.27 20.01
N SER A 192 -1.33 -9.38 20.01
CA SER A 192 -0.73 -10.71 20.18
C SER A 192 0.18 -11.11 19.01
N LEU A 193 -0.05 -10.61 17.80
CA LEU A 193 0.80 -10.90 16.64
C LEU A 193 2.18 -10.25 16.79
N TYR A 194 2.23 -8.98 17.24
CA TYR A 194 3.49 -8.29 17.56
C TYR A 194 4.27 -8.98 18.69
N MET A 195 3.56 -9.41 19.74
CA MET A 195 4.17 -10.14 20.85
C MET A 195 4.73 -11.51 20.41
N ASN A 196 4.06 -12.19 19.48
CA ASN A 196 4.56 -13.45 18.94
C ASN A 196 5.75 -13.23 18.00
N LEU A 197 5.66 -12.27 17.08
CA LEU A 197 6.74 -11.93 16.15
C LEU A 197 8.01 -11.57 16.91
N SER A 198 7.92 -10.75 17.96
CA SER A 198 9.10 -10.36 18.74
C SER A 198 9.84 -11.53 19.41
N ARG A 199 9.16 -12.68 19.61
CA ARG A 199 9.74 -13.91 20.15
C ARG A 199 10.32 -14.82 19.06
N THR A 200 9.72 -14.83 17.88
CA THR A 200 10.08 -15.74 16.78
C THR A 200 11.08 -15.14 15.80
N SER A 201 10.98 -13.84 15.53
CA SER A 201 11.85 -13.11 14.62
C SER A 201 13.24 -12.90 15.25
N LYS A 202 14.19 -13.75 14.84
CA LYS A 202 15.64 -13.50 15.00
C LYS A 202 16.22 -12.68 13.85
N GLU A 203 15.42 -12.38 12.84
CA GLU A 203 15.86 -11.81 11.57
C GLU A 203 16.23 -10.34 11.67
N PHE A 204 15.60 -9.60 12.59
CA PHE A 204 15.88 -8.18 12.83
C PHE A 204 16.60 -7.99 14.15
N ASN A 205 17.69 -7.24 14.12
CA ASN A 205 18.30 -6.72 15.32
C ASN A 205 17.39 -5.65 15.98
N ASP A 206 17.66 -5.26 17.22
CA ASP A 206 16.80 -4.34 17.95
C ASP A 206 16.74 -2.94 17.32
N GLU A 207 17.81 -2.51 16.63
CA GLU A 207 17.85 -1.24 15.91
C GLU A 207 16.98 -1.27 14.64
N GLU A 208 16.97 -2.38 13.90
CA GLU A 208 16.10 -2.58 12.74
C GLU A 208 14.63 -2.65 13.16
N LYS A 209 14.33 -3.36 14.25
CA LYS A 209 12.98 -3.37 14.84
C LYS A 209 12.53 -1.96 15.22
N LEU A 210 13.43 -1.16 15.80
CA LEU A 210 13.20 0.23 16.16
C LEU A 210 12.84 1.06 14.92
N LYS A 211 13.68 0.98 13.88
CA LYS A 211 13.50 1.73 12.62
C LYS A 211 12.21 1.34 11.92
N MET A 212 11.87 0.06 11.91
CA MET A 212 10.66 -0.48 11.27
C MET A 212 9.39 -0.30 12.11
N GLY A 213 9.47 0.28 13.31
CA GLY A 213 8.30 0.47 14.19
C GLY A 213 7.73 -0.84 14.72
N LEU A 214 8.52 -1.92 14.75
CA LEU A 214 8.11 -3.27 15.16
C LEU A 214 8.14 -3.45 16.68
N TYR A 215 7.78 -2.43 17.45
CA TYR A 215 7.75 -2.53 18.91
C TYR A 215 6.69 -3.54 19.35
N PRO A 216 7.01 -4.45 20.28
CA PRO A 216 6.01 -5.34 20.84
C PRO A 216 4.89 -4.56 21.54
N ASP A 217 5.23 -3.46 22.20
CA ASP A 217 4.31 -2.59 22.94
C ASP A 217 3.55 -1.64 22.00
N ARG A 218 2.22 -1.76 21.97
CA ARG A 218 1.31 -0.93 21.15
C ARG A 218 1.45 0.56 21.47
N VAL A 219 1.57 0.91 22.74
CA VAL A 219 1.66 2.32 23.17
C VAL A 219 2.90 2.95 22.55
N LYS A 220 4.04 2.27 22.61
CA LYS A 220 5.29 2.72 21.97
C LYS A 220 5.16 2.85 20.45
N ARG A 221 4.51 1.89 19.77
CA ARG A 221 4.28 1.97 18.31
C ARG A 221 3.50 3.23 17.94
N PHE A 222 2.40 3.51 18.65
CA PHE A 222 1.53 4.64 18.34
C PHE A 222 2.17 5.97 18.72
N HIS A 223 2.90 6.05 19.84
CA HIS A 223 3.69 7.23 20.18
C HIS A 223 4.74 7.53 19.12
N PHE A 224 5.51 6.51 18.71
CA PHE A 224 6.48 6.64 17.64
C PHE A 224 5.82 7.16 16.35
N TYR A 225 4.66 6.61 15.97
CA TYR A 225 3.93 7.09 14.79
C TYR A 225 3.55 8.58 14.87
N VAL A 226 3.03 9.02 16.03
CA VAL A 226 2.61 10.40 16.29
C VAL A 226 3.81 11.37 16.31
N GLU A 227 4.95 10.95 16.84
CA GLU A 227 6.18 11.76 16.86
C GLU A 227 6.77 11.92 15.46
N GLU A 228 6.64 10.89 14.63
CA GLU A 228 7.21 10.83 13.28
C GLU A 228 6.35 11.54 12.24
N THR A 229 5.03 11.51 12.41
CA THR A 229 4.10 12.04 11.42
C THR A 229 3.49 13.35 11.92
N PRO A 230 3.56 14.46 11.16
CA PRO A 230 2.87 15.68 11.54
C PRO A 230 1.36 15.46 11.48
N VAL A 231 0.75 15.15 12.63
CA VAL A 231 -0.69 14.97 12.80
C VAL A 231 -1.25 16.11 13.65
N ASN A 232 -2.56 16.37 13.52
CA ASN A 232 -3.26 17.30 14.40
C ASN A 232 -3.22 16.77 15.85
N ASP A 233 -3.05 17.67 16.83
CA ASP A 233 -3.04 17.34 18.26
C ASP A 233 -4.22 16.47 18.71
N GLN A 234 -5.42 16.71 18.16
CA GLN A 234 -6.60 15.90 18.47
C GLN A 234 -6.43 14.45 18.01
N VAL A 235 -5.84 14.25 16.82
CA VAL A 235 -5.64 12.93 16.21
C VAL A 235 -4.53 12.19 16.92
N ALA A 236 -3.47 12.91 17.30
CA ALA A 236 -2.42 12.40 18.17
C ALA A 236 -3.00 11.88 19.49
N GLN A 237 -3.83 12.68 20.16
CA GLN A 237 -4.50 12.29 21.40
C GLN A 237 -5.41 11.08 21.22
N ASP A 238 -6.21 11.05 20.14
CA ASP A 238 -7.08 9.92 19.84
C ASP A 238 -6.26 8.65 19.61
N LEU A 239 -5.20 8.70 18.81
CA LEU A 239 -4.29 7.57 18.56
C LEU A 239 -3.66 7.05 19.86
N ILE A 240 -3.16 7.94 20.71
CA ILE A 240 -2.58 7.57 22.01
C ILE A 240 -3.65 6.91 22.90
N ALA A 241 -4.86 7.47 22.95
CA ALA A 241 -5.96 6.88 23.72
C ALA A 241 -6.38 5.50 23.18
N TYR A 242 -6.34 5.29 21.86
CA TYR A 242 -6.59 3.97 21.26
C TYR A 242 -5.49 2.97 21.58
N SER A 243 -4.23 3.41 21.65
CA SER A 243 -3.09 2.54 21.96
C SER A 243 -3.18 1.86 23.33
N GLN A 244 -3.92 2.48 24.26
CA GLN A 244 -4.15 1.97 25.62
C GLN A 244 -5.30 0.96 25.72
N ARG A 245 -6.08 0.77 24.65
CA ARG A 245 -7.18 -0.20 24.64
C ARG A 245 -6.63 -1.61 24.47
N GLU A 246 -7.28 -2.57 25.09
CA GLU A 246 -6.96 -4.01 24.92
C GLU A 246 -7.54 -4.59 23.62
N GLU A 247 -8.57 -3.94 23.06
CA GLU A 247 -9.24 -4.37 21.83
C GLU A 247 -8.31 -4.26 20.61
N ASP A 248 -8.56 -5.08 19.60
CA ASP A 248 -7.90 -4.97 18.29
C ASP A 248 -8.34 -3.69 17.58
N VAL A 249 -7.40 -3.04 16.89
CA VAL A 249 -7.64 -1.72 16.28
C VAL A 249 -7.68 -1.85 14.76
N VAL A 250 -8.85 -1.62 14.16
CA VAL A 250 -9.00 -1.59 12.70
C VAL A 250 -8.54 -0.24 12.18
N MET A 251 -7.52 -0.26 11.32
CA MET A 251 -6.92 0.91 10.71
C MET A 251 -7.30 1.02 9.23
N TYR A 252 -7.52 2.25 8.77
CA TYR A 252 -7.72 2.59 7.38
C TYR A 252 -6.65 3.61 6.98
N MET A 253 -5.83 3.25 6.00
CA MET A 253 -4.71 4.04 5.53
C MET A 253 -4.88 4.42 4.07
N LYS A 254 -4.33 5.57 3.70
CA LYS A 254 -4.18 5.97 2.30
C LYS A 254 -2.70 6.06 1.99
N ILE A 255 -2.32 5.42 0.91
CA ILE A 255 -0.96 5.38 0.42
C ILE A 255 -0.94 6.09 -0.93
N GLU A 256 -0.21 7.19 -1.06
CA GLU A 256 0.16 7.73 -2.37
C GLU A 256 1.42 7.01 -2.82
N PHE A 257 1.27 6.27 -3.90
CA PHE A 257 2.33 5.52 -4.53
C PHE A 257 2.78 6.25 -5.79
N THR A 258 4.07 6.59 -5.88
CA THR A 258 4.66 7.18 -7.08
C THR A 258 5.81 6.31 -7.56
N LEU A 259 5.70 5.84 -8.79
CA LEU A 259 6.77 5.18 -9.51
C LEU A 259 7.31 6.14 -10.57
N THR A 260 8.58 6.50 -10.46
CA THR A 260 9.29 7.31 -11.47
C THR A 260 9.99 6.38 -12.44
N VAL A 261 9.76 6.60 -13.74
CA VAL A 261 10.39 5.86 -14.85
C VAL A 261 11.42 6.79 -15.46
N ASP A 262 12.64 6.31 -15.67
CA ASP A 262 13.66 7.11 -16.34
C ASP A 262 13.71 6.78 -17.84
N ASP A 263 14.17 7.72 -18.67
CA ASP A 263 14.36 7.52 -20.11
C ASP A 263 15.49 6.51 -20.41
N THR A 264 16.38 6.29 -19.45
CA THR A 264 17.46 5.28 -19.53
C THR A 264 16.95 3.83 -19.46
N THR A 265 15.72 3.61 -18.99
CA THR A 265 15.14 2.27 -18.78
C THR A 265 14.51 1.65 -20.06
N ARG A 266 14.91 2.10 -21.25
CA ARG A 266 14.38 1.64 -22.56
C ARG A 266 15.02 0.36 -23.09
#